data_AF-A0A6G0QVC5-F1
#
_entry.id   AF-A0A6G0QVC5-F1
#
_cell.length_a   1.000
_cell.length_b   1.000
_cell.length_c   1.000
_cell.angle_alpha   90.00
_cell.angle_beta   90.00
_cell.angle_gamma   90.00
#
_symmetry.space_group_name_H-M   'P 1'
#
loop_
_entity.id
_entity.type
_entity.pdbx_description
1 polymer ?
#
loop_
_entity_poly.entity_id
_entity_poly.type
_entity_poly.pdbx_seq_one_letter_code
_entity_poly.pdbx_strand_id
1 'polypeptide(L)'
;MPWDSAQIPALTLDTITPWILVSKKVLLPGWLFPKRTGRVGQLDPALHLPELITERNVTDLCLEDPWEALDLDSTKPLTFDHARCPLLTTITDEFLVLANDHKQAIWESTHSFPIPRSKQTAEPWAASFHSGRKNRSSHAREKFRAWEDRVFELVRRMGCCDLYILWDPVFLRFPQQSEEATWFPGREALAEGRPAPMNLKDALRDCDRASAWRNHYRMNTDSHPALKIRRLHLKFTPSDSPAQ
;
A
#
# COMPACT_ATOMS: atom_id res chain seq x y z
N MET A 1 16.98 -10.05 -3.72
CA MET A 1 16.64 -9.91 -2.29
C MET A 1 15.81 -8.64 -2.15
N PRO A 2 14.65 -8.66 -1.45
CA PRO A 2 13.81 -7.45 -1.31
C PRO A 2 14.46 -6.39 -0.42
N TRP A 3 15.52 -6.78 0.29
CA TRP A 3 16.16 -6.00 1.31
C TRP A 3 17.30 -5.12 0.82
N ASP A 4 17.42 -3.93 1.40
CA ASP A 4 18.61 -3.11 1.30
C ASP A 4 19.78 -3.77 2.06
N SER A 5 20.75 -4.28 1.30
CA SER A 5 21.92 -4.98 1.82
C SER A 5 22.83 -4.11 2.68
N ALA A 6 22.76 -2.78 2.55
CA ALA A 6 23.53 -1.87 3.39
C ALA A 6 22.89 -1.69 4.78
N GLN A 7 21.57 -1.83 4.88
CA GLN A 7 20.84 -1.58 6.13
C GLN A 7 20.69 -2.84 6.98
N ILE A 8 20.44 -3.98 6.35
CA ILE A 8 20.17 -5.23 7.07
C ILE A 8 21.24 -5.68 8.08
N PRO A 9 22.55 -5.61 7.77
CA PRO A 9 23.57 -6.07 8.71
C PRO A 9 23.63 -5.26 10.01
N ALA A 10 23.13 -4.02 9.98
CA ALA A 10 23.12 -3.13 11.13
C ALA A 10 21.86 -3.27 12.01
N LEU A 11 20.88 -4.10 11.62
CA LEU A 11 19.63 -4.29 12.34
C LEU A 11 19.68 -5.57 13.19
N THR A 12 19.46 -5.44 14.49
CA THR A 12 19.25 -6.55 15.43
C THR A 12 17.80 -6.58 15.89
N LEU A 13 17.31 -7.71 16.42
CA LEU A 13 15.97 -7.77 17.04
C LEU A 13 15.77 -6.70 18.13
N ASP A 14 16.85 -6.30 18.80
CA ASP A 14 16.80 -5.31 19.87
C ASP A 14 16.80 -3.85 19.43
N THR A 15 17.32 -3.59 18.23
CA THR A 15 17.44 -2.23 17.66
C THR A 15 16.41 -1.95 16.58
N ILE A 16 15.83 -3.00 16.00
CA ILE A 16 14.83 -2.88 14.96
C ILE A 16 13.48 -2.51 15.58
N THR A 17 12.80 -1.57 14.95
CA THR A 17 11.46 -1.11 15.32
C THR A 17 10.54 -1.28 14.12
N PRO A 18 9.21 -1.27 14.31
CA PRO A 18 8.22 -1.26 13.24
C PRO A 18 8.47 -0.08 12.30
N TRP A 19 8.75 1.10 12.85
CA TRP A 19 9.16 2.26 12.08
C TRP A 19 10.44 2.01 11.27
N ILE A 20 11.43 1.29 11.79
CA ILE A 20 12.62 0.93 11.00
C ILE A 20 12.24 -0.02 9.85
N LEU A 21 11.52 -1.11 10.13
CA LEU A 21 11.11 -2.08 9.11
C LEU A 21 10.24 -1.47 8.01
N VAL A 22 9.24 -0.69 8.41
CA VAL A 22 8.19 -0.17 7.54
C VAL A 22 8.55 1.21 6.97
N SER A 23 9.36 2.03 7.66
CA SER A 23 9.67 3.41 7.25
C SER A 23 11.14 3.68 6.87
N LYS A 24 12.13 2.91 7.33
CA LYS A 24 13.55 3.11 6.93
C LYS A 24 13.93 2.48 5.59
N LYS A 25 12.95 2.02 4.79
CA LYS A 25 13.20 1.41 3.47
C LYS A 25 14.11 0.18 3.57
N VAL A 26 13.89 -0.66 4.59
CA VAL A 26 14.56 -1.97 4.58
C VAL A 26 14.15 -2.74 3.32
N LEU A 27 12.95 -2.47 2.79
CA LEU A 27 12.57 -2.80 1.42
C LEU A 27 13.16 -1.83 0.39
N LEU A 28 13.75 -2.37 -0.67
CA LEU A 28 14.20 -1.60 -1.82
C LEU A 28 13.00 -0.91 -2.51
N PRO A 29 13.08 0.40 -2.81
CA PRO A 29 12.08 1.06 -3.63
C PRO A 29 11.91 0.35 -4.98
N GLY A 30 10.68 0.16 -5.43
CA GLY A 30 10.41 -0.61 -6.64
C GLY A 30 10.09 -2.09 -6.39
N TRP A 31 10.14 -2.56 -5.14
CA TRP A 31 9.86 -3.96 -4.84
C TRP A 31 8.36 -4.26 -4.77
N LEU A 32 7.61 -3.61 -3.87
CA LEU A 32 6.15 -3.79 -3.76
C LEU A 32 5.40 -2.78 -4.64
N PHE A 33 5.78 -1.52 -4.54
CA PHE A 33 5.28 -0.42 -5.37
C PHE A 33 6.40 0.09 -6.27
N PRO A 34 6.11 0.64 -7.47
CA PRO A 34 7.13 1.16 -8.37
C PRO A 34 7.98 2.25 -7.72
N LYS A 35 9.24 2.36 -8.13
CA LYS A 35 10.11 3.44 -7.67
C LYS A 35 9.62 4.76 -8.26
N ARG A 36 9.48 5.78 -7.43
CA ARG A 36 9.13 7.11 -7.93
C ARG A 36 10.26 7.69 -8.78
N THR A 37 9.92 8.14 -9.99
CA THR A 37 10.85 8.75 -10.96
C THR A 37 10.92 10.28 -10.87
N GLY A 38 9.92 10.94 -10.29
CA GLY A 38 9.84 12.41 -10.14
C GLY A 38 9.98 12.93 -8.70
N ARG A 39 9.79 14.25 -8.52
CA ARG A 39 9.69 14.88 -7.20
C ARG A 39 8.31 14.64 -6.59
N VAL A 40 8.27 14.57 -5.24
CA VAL A 40 7.02 14.47 -4.48
C VAL A 40 6.10 15.64 -4.86
N GLY A 41 4.86 15.36 -5.24
CA GLY A 41 3.85 16.41 -5.44
C GLY A 41 4.07 17.28 -6.67
N GLN A 42 5.01 16.94 -7.56
CA GLN A 42 5.15 17.63 -8.83
C GLN A 42 4.03 17.18 -9.78
N LEU A 43 3.20 18.13 -10.20
CA LEU A 43 2.24 17.93 -11.27
C LEU A 43 3.02 17.78 -12.58
N ASP A 44 2.69 16.76 -13.38
CA ASP A 44 3.13 16.66 -14.77
C ASP A 44 2.02 17.24 -15.67
N PRO A 45 2.20 18.42 -16.28
CA PRO A 45 1.17 19.04 -17.11
C PRO A 45 0.83 18.22 -18.35
N ALA A 46 1.76 17.41 -18.88
CA ALA A 46 1.52 16.60 -20.07
C ALA A 46 0.59 15.41 -19.79
N LEU A 47 0.50 15.00 -18.52
CA LEU A 47 -0.28 13.85 -18.08
C LEU A 47 -1.53 14.26 -17.28
N HIS A 48 -1.65 15.54 -16.93
CA HIS A 48 -2.81 16.05 -16.22
C HIS A 48 -3.93 16.41 -17.20
N LEU A 49 -5.08 15.75 -17.04
CA LEU A 49 -6.31 16.04 -17.79
C LEU A 49 -7.32 16.71 -16.85
N PRO A 50 -7.42 18.05 -16.83
CA PRO A 50 -8.33 18.77 -15.93
C PRO A 50 -9.79 18.39 -16.13
N GLU A 51 -10.17 18.06 -17.38
CA GLU A 51 -11.52 17.66 -17.79
C GLU A 51 -12.02 16.41 -17.04
N LEU A 52 -11.09 15.53 -16.64
CA LEU A 52 -11.41 14.34 -15.85
C LEU A 52 -11.58 14.63 -14.37
N ILE A 53 -10.93 15.68 -13.86
CA ILE A 53 -10.94 16.06 -12.44
C ILE A 53 -12.04 17.11 -12.22
N THR A 54 -13.29 16.70 -12.36
CA THR A 54 -14.47 17.54 -12.08
C THR A 54 -15.22 17.03 -10.86
N GLU A 55 -16.01 17.89 -10.22
CA GLU A 55 -16.81 17.50 -9.05
C GLU A 55 -17.70 16.29 -9.36
N ARG A 56 -18.37 16.33 -10.52
CA ARG A 56 -19.22 15.25 -11.00
C ARG A 56 -18.46 13.95 -11.17
N ASN A 57 -17.34 13.96 -11.90
CA ASN A 57 -16.57 12.73 -12.14
C ASN A 57 -16.00 12.14 -10.84
N VAL A 58 -15.54 12.99 -9.91
CA VAL A 58 -15.02 12.54 -8.62
C VAL A 58 -16.13 11.98 -7.74
N THR A 59 -17.29 12.63 -7.72
CA THR A 59 -18.47 12.17 -6.97
C THR A 59 -18.98 10.84 -7.53
N ASP A 60 -19.16 10.76 -8.85
CA ASP A 60 -19.63 9.56 -9.54
C ASP A 60 -18.66 8.38 -9.32
N LEU A 61 -17.35 8.63 -9.25
CA LEU A 61 -16.37 7.61 -8.90
C LEU A 61 -16.53 7.15 -7.45
N CYS A 62 -16.66 8.07 -6.50
CA CYS A 62 -16.78 7.72 -5.08
C CYS A 62 -18.06 6.93 -4.77
N LEU A 63 -19.16 7.20 -5.49
CA LEU A 63 -20.44 6.50 -5.33
C LEU A 63 -20.41 5.02 -5.74
N GLU A 64 -19.40 4.59 -6.49
CA GLU A 64 -19.21 3.18 -6.87
C GLU A 64 -18.36 2.40 -5.86
N ASP A 65 -17.94 3.05 -4.77
CA ASP A 65 -17.08 2.45 -3.75
C ASP A 65 -15.87 1.71 -4.36
N PRO A 66 -15.02 2.39 -5.16
CA PRO A 66 -13.97 1.74 -5.96
C PRO A 66 -12.93 1.00 -5.09
N TRP A 67 -12.86 1.31 -3.80
CA TRP A 67 -12.05 0.60 -2.84
C TRP A 67 -12.50 -0.84 -2.58
N GLU A 68 -13.72 -1.23 -2.96
CA GLU A 68 -14.19 -2.61 -2.88
C GLU A 68 -13.33 -3.59 -3.69
N ALA A 69 -12.64 -3.10 -4.73
CA ALA A 69 -11.66 -3.86 -5.50
C ALA A 69 -10.48 -4.42 -4.67
N LEU A 70 -10.28 -3.94 -3.43
CA LEU A 70 -9.27 -4.50 -2.52
C LEU A 70 -9.67 -5.87 -1.93
N ASP A 71 -10.94 -6.30 -2.08
CA ASP A 71 -11.49 -7.63 -1.77
C ASP A 71 -10.79 -8.35 -0.59
N LEU A 72 -11.05 -7.85 0.62
CA LEU A 72 -10.43 -8.34 1.84
C LEU A 72 -10.94 -9.72 2.26
N ASP A 73 -12.20 -10.03 1.93
CA ASP A 73 -12.89 -11.25 2.39
C ASP A 73 -12.37 -12.52 1.70
N SER A 74 -11.95 -12.42 0.44
CA SER A 74 -11.43 -13.55 -0.33
C SER A 74 -9.93 -13.80 -0.12
N THR A 75 -9.23 -12.84 0.51
CA THR A 75 -7.77 -12.86 0.60
C THR A 75 -7.30 -13.85 1.65
N LYS A 76 -6.47 -14.82 1.24
CA LYS A 76 -5.79 -15.75 2.13
C LYS A 76 -4.30 -15.44 2.23
N PRO A 77 -3.67 -15.63 3.40
CA PRO A 77 -2.22 -15.59 3.50
C PRO A 77 -1.55 -16.54 2.50
N LEU A 78 -0.56 -16.06 1.76
CA LEU A 78 0.15 -16.86 0.73
C LEU A 78 1.52 -17.34 1.20
N THR A 79 2.15 -16.59 2.09
CA THR A 79 3.54 -16.74 2.52
C THR A 79 3.66 -17.40 3.89
N PHE A 80 2.56 -17.52 4.64
CA PHE A 80 2.50 -18.21 5.93
C PHE A 80 1.16 -18.91 6.14
N ASP A 81 1.14 -19.89 7.03
CA ASP A 81 -0.09 -20.53 7.49
C ASP A 81 -0.45 -19.94 8.86
N HIS A 82 -1.47 -19.07 8.87
CA HIS A 82 -1.94 -18.38 10.06
C HIS A 82 -2.57 -19.33 11.09
N ALA A 83 -3.13 -20.47 10.65
CA ALA A 83 -3.76 -21.44 11.54
C ALA A 83 -2.76 -22.24 12.39
N ARG A 84 -1.46 -22.17 12.07
CA ARG A 84 -0.40 -22.85 12.85
C ARG A 84 -0.21 -22.28 14.24
N CYS A 85 -0.65 -21.04 14.48
CA CYS A 85 -0.49 -20.37 15.75
C CYS A 85 -1.71 -19.47 16.00
N PRO A 86 -2.44 -19.64 17.13
CA PRO A 86 -3.59 -18.80 17.46
C PRO A 86 -3.29 -17.30 17.37
N LEU A 87 -2.06 -16.93 17.66
CA LEU A 87 -1.58 -15.56 17.63
C LEU A 87 -1.49 -14.96 16.23
N LEU A 88 -1.06 -15.76 15.24
CA LEU A 88 -1.02 -15.34 13.84
C LEU A 88 -2.44 -15.19 13.28
N THR A 89 -3.36 -16.05 13.70
CA THR A 89 -4.79 -15.88 13.42
C THR A 89 -5.29 -14.55 13.99
N THR A 90 -5.07 -14.27 15.28
CA THR A 90 -5.51 -13.00 15.90
C THR A 90 -4.94 -11.77 15.19
N ILE A 91 -3.65 -11.77 14.84
CA ILE A 91 -3.02 -10.66 14.11
C ILE A 91 -3.67 -10.44 12.74
N THR A 92 -3.96 -11.53 12.04
CA THR A 92 -4.59 -11.49 10.72
C THR A 92 -6.02 -10.97 10.82
N ASP A 93 -6.81 -11.47 11.77
CA ASP A 93 -8.19 -11.03 12.00
C ASP A 93 -8.26 -9.56 12.41
N GLU A 94 -7.41 -9.12 13.34
CA GLU A 94 -7.29 -7.70 13.73
C GLU A 94 -6.96 -6.82 12.52
N PHE A 95 -6.06 -7.29 11.66
CA PHE A 95 -5.69 -6.55 10.46
C PHE A 95 -6.86 -6.43 9.48
N LEU A 96 -7.59 -7.52 9.23
CA LEU A 96 -8.70 -7.51 8.28
C LEU A 96 -9.79 -6.53 8.73
N VAL A 97 -10.11 -6.50 10.02
CA VAL A 97 -11.02 -5.49 10.60
C VAL A 97 -10.48 -4.08 10.37
N LEU A 98 -9.23 -3.83 10.73
CA LEU A 98 -8.59 -2.52 10.56
C LEU A 98 -8.53 -2.06 9.09
N ALA A 99 -8.21 -2.98 8.19
CA ALA A 99 -8.13 -2.73 6.76
C ALA A 99 -9.51 -2.46 6.17
N ASN A 100 -10.55 -3.14 6.66
CA ASN A 100 -11.92 -2.90 6.25
C ASN A 100 -12.42 -1.50 6.68
N ASP A 101 -12.16 -1.11 7.92
CA ASP A 101 -12.50 0.21 8.46
C ASP A 101 -11.81 1.38 7.73
N HIS A 102 -10.72 1.09 7.01
CA HIS A 102 -9.89 2.08 6.33
C HIS A 102 -9.68 1.79 4.84
N LYS A 103 -10.50 0.93 4.23
CA LYS A 103 -10.37 0.44 2.85
C LYS A 103 -10.26 1.59 1.84
N GLN A 104 -11.12 2.60 1.99
CA GLN A 104 -11.07 3.82 1.18
C GLN A 104 -9.72 4.53 1.27
N ALA A 105 -9.19 4.75 2.48
CA ALA A 105 -7.94 5.48 2.67
C ALA A 105 -6.73 4.73 2.07
N ILE A 106 -6.76 3.40 2.09
CA ILE A 106 -5.72 2.55 1.51
C ILE A 106 -5.81 2.62 -0.02
N TRP A 107 -6.99 2.44 -0.59
CA TRP A 107 -7.20 2.54 -2.03
C TRP A 107 -6.82 3.93 -2.57
N GLU A 108 -7.22 5.00 -1.87
CA GLU A 108 -6.83 6.37 -2.22
C GLU A 108 -5.32 6.60 -2.15
N SER A 109 -4.59 5.81 -1.37
CA SER A 109 -3.13 5.92 -1.26
C SER A 109 -2.41 5.39 -2.49
N THR A 110 -2.99 4.43 -3.22
CA THR A 110 -2.46 3.92 -4.49
C THR A 110 -3.15 4.56 -5.70
N HIS A 111 -4.30 5.22 -5.52
CA HIS A 111 -5.07 5.89 -6.58
C HIS A 111 -5.16 7.41 -6.38
N SER A 112 -4.14 8.02 -5.78
CA SER A 112 -4.18 9.46 -5.54
C SER A 112 -3.90 10.23 -6.84
N PHE A 113 -4.93 10.87 -7.40
CA PHE A 113 -4.77 11.80 -8.53
C PHE A 113 -4.50 13.24 -8.07
N PRO A 114 -3.74 14.02 -8.87
CA PRO A 114 -3.35 15.37 -8.48
C PRO A 114 -4.51 16.36 -8.59
N ILE A 115 -4.68 17.18 -7.54
CA ILE A 115 -5.60 18.32 -7.52
C ILE A 115 -4.76 19.58 -7.32
N PRO A 116 -4.49 20.36 -8.39
CA PRO A 116 -3.63 21.53 -8.31
C PRO A 116 -4.13 22.56 -7.28
N ARG A 117 -3.20 23.31 -6.67
CA ARG A 117 -3.56 24.35 -5.68
C ARG A 117 -4.50 25.40 -6.28
N SER A 118 -4.29 25.79 -7.54
CA SER A 118 -5.19 26.71 -8.25
C SER A 118 -6.64 26.22 -8.25
N LYS A 119 -6.85 24.92 -8.50
CA LYS A 119 -8.17 24.31 -8.47
C LYS A 119 -8.75 24.23 -7.05
N GLN A 120 -7.92 23.92 -6.05
CA GLN A 120 -8.35 23.97 -4.63
C GLN A 120 -8.77 25.38 -4.20
N THR A 121 -8.12 26.43 -4.73
CA THR A 121 -8.49 27.82 -4.45
C THR A 121 -9.76 28.24 -5.18
N ALA A 122 -9.95 27.77 -6.42
CA ALA A 122 -11.09 28.14 -7.26
C ALA A 122 -12.38 27.38 -6.90
N GLU A 123 -12.27 26.12 -6.47
CA GLU A 123 -13.41 25.21 -6.35
C GLU A 123 -13.49 24.61 -4.92
N PRO A 124 -14.52 24.96 -4.11
CA PRO A 124 -14.65 24.49 -2.73
C PRO A 124 -14.69 22.96 -2.56
N TRP A 125 -15.31 22.24 -3.51
CA TRP A 125 -15.35 20.78 -3.49
C TRP A 125 -13.94 20.19 -3.61
N ALA A 126 -13.05 20.80 -4.41
CA ALA A 126 -11.71 20.29 -4.67
C ALA A 126 -10.81 20.43 -3.43
N ALA A 127 -10.92 21.55 -2.72
CA ALA A 127 -10.25 21.73 -1.42
C ALA A 127 -10.77 20.76 -0.36
N SER A 128 -12.09 20.62 -0.26
CA SER A 128 -12.76 19.72 0.70
C SER A 128 -12.37 18.25 0.44
N PHE A 129 -12.38 17.83 -0.81
CA PHE A 129 -12.01 16.48 -1.19
C PHE A 129 -10.52 16.19 -0.96
N HIS A 130 -9.62 17.11 -1.36
CA HIS A 130 -8.19 16.96 -1.12
C HIS A 130 -7.84 16.89 0.37
N SER A 131 -8.42 17.77 1.20
CA SER A 131 -8.23 17.75 2.65
C SER A 131 -8.85 16.51 3.30
N GLY A 132 -10.06 16.11 2.89
CA GLY A 132 -10.72 14.89 3.36
C GLY A 132 -9.88 13.63 3.09
N ARG A 133 -9.35 13.48 1.87
CA ARG A 133 -8.42 12.38 1.52
C ARG A 133 -7.19 12.40 2.42
N LYS A 134 -6.57 13.57 2.64
CA LYS A 134 -5.38 13.68 3.51
C LYS A 134 -5.70 13.30 4.95
N ASN A 135 -6.84 13.73 5.48
CA ASN A 135 -7.26 13.43 6.85
C ASN A 135 -7.53 11.93 7.02
N ARG A 136 -8.30 11.31 6.12
CA ARG A 136 -8.53 9.86 6.10
C ARG A 136 -7.21 9.10 6.06
N SER A 137 -6.31 9.50 5.16
CA SER A 137 -5.01 8.86 4.98
C SER A 137 -4.08 9.04 6.18
N SER A 138 -4.13 10.18 6.87
CA SER A 138 -3.38 10.42 8.11
C SER A 138 -3.90 9.54 9.25
N HIS A 139 -5.22 9.50 9.44
CA HIS A 139 -5.84 8.71 10.49
C HIS A 139 -5.63 7.21 10.30
N ALA A 140 -5.84 6.71 9.08
CA ALA A 140 -5.58 5.31 8.77
C ALA A 140 -4.10 4.93 8.98
N ARG A 141 -3.15 5.77 8.55
CA ARG A 141 -1.73 5.52 8.79
C ARG A 141 -1.37 5.46 10.28
N GLU A 142 -2.01 6.28 11.11
CA GLU A 142 -1.82 6.23 12.57
C GLU A 142 -2.27 4.87 13.14
N LYS A 143 -3.47 4.41 12.76
CA LYS A 143 -4.00 3.12 13.22
C LYS A 143 -3.19 1.93 12.72
N PHE A 144 -2.75 1.97 11.45
CA PHE A 144 -1.88 0.95 10.87
C PHE A 144 -0.54 0.88 11.60
N ARG A 145 0.09 2.02 11.90
CA ARG A 145 1.33 2.05 12.69
C ARG A 145 1.15 1.44 14.07
N ALA A 146 0.05 1.78 14.75
CA ALA A 146 -0.24 1.20 16.06
C ALA A 146 -0.44 -0.33 16.01
N TRP A 147 -1.01 -0.86 14.93
CA TRP A 147 -1.10 -2.30 14.70
C TRP A 147 0.27 -2.93 14.37
N GLU A 148 1.04 -2.32 13.46
CA GLU A 148 2.40 -2.76 13.12
C GLU A 148 3.30 -2.81 14.37
N ASP A 149 3.17 -1.83 15.27
CA ASP A 149 3.90 -1.77 16.53
C ASP A 149 3.58 -2.94 17.46
N ARG A 150 2.29 -3.32 17.57
CA ARG A 150 1.87 -4.48 18.37
C ARG A 150 2.36 -5.79 17.76
N VAL A 151 2.21 -5.96 16.45
CA VAL A 151 2.65 -7.18 15.75
C VAL A 151 4.15 -7.38 15.94
N PHE A 152 4.93 -6.33 15.74
CA PHE A 152 6.37 -6.39 15.90
C PHE A 152 6.81 -6.80 17.31
N GLU A 153 6.25 -6.18 18.35
CA GLU A 153 6.59 -6.50 19.74
C GLU A 153 6.27 -7.96 20.07
N LEU A 154 5.15 -8.45 19.56
CA LEU A 154 4.71 -9.81 19.72
C LEU A 154 5.64 -10.80 18.99
N VAL A 155 6.00 -10.51 17.74
CA VAL A 155 6.98 -11.33 16.99
C VAL A 155 8.31 -11.36 17.73
N ARG A 156 8.78 -10.22 18.24
CA ARG A 156 10.03 -10.11 19.00
C ARG A 156 9.99 -10.91 20.31
N ARG A 157 8.92 -10.81 21.10
CA ARG A 157 8.81 -11.51 22.38
C ARG A 157 8.65 -13.01 22.24
N MET A 158 7.86 -13.44 21.26
CA MET A 158 7.42 -14.83 21.17
C MET A 158 8.24 -15.65 20.18
N GLY A 159 8.97 -15.00 19.26
CA GLY A 159 9.71 -15.70 18.20
C GLY A 159 8.83 -16.57 17.31
N CYS A 160 7.52 -16.29 17.26
CA CYS A 160 6.52 -17.18 16.68
C CYS A 160 6.54 -17.21 15.14
N CYS A 161 7.16 -16.21 14.51
CA CYS A 161 7.33 -16.11 13.06
C CYS A 161 8.44 -15.12 12.72
N ASP A 162 8.84 -15.08 11.45
CA ASP A 162 9.75 -14.07 10.95
C ASP A 162 9.00 -12.78 10.58
N LEU A 163 9.73 -11.68 10.40
CA LEU A 163 9.13 -10.39 10.01
C LEU A 163 8.65 -10.35 8.55
N TYR A 164 8.89 -11.42 7.78
CA TYR A 164 8.44 -11.49 6.39
C TYR A 164 6.93 -11.61 6.28
N ILE A 165 6.25 -12.05 7.36
CA ILE A 165 4.79 -12.12 7.39
C ILE A 165 4.16 -10.77 7.06
N LEU A 166 4.78 -9.64 7.45
CA LEU A 166 4.26 -8.27 7.22
C LEU A 166 4.24 -7.89 5.73
N TRP A 167 4.79 -8.72 4.86
CA TRP A 167 4.78 -8.53 3.42
C TRP A 167 3.96 -9.56 2.67
N ASP A 168 3.27 -10.42 3.41
CA ASP A 168 2.24 -11.25 2.85
C ASP A 168 1.16 -10.37 2.19
N PRO A 169 0.65 -10.73 1.01
CA PRO A 169 -0.43 -9.98 0.36
C PRO A 169 -1.67 -9.79 1.26
N VAL A 170 -1.90 -10.62 2.29
CA VAL A 170 -2.99 -10.38 3.25
C VAL A 170 -2.88 -9.01 3.90
N PHE A 171 -1.66 -8.53 4.16
CA PHE A 171 -1.41 -7.23 4.76
C PHE A 171 -1.26 -6.14 3.69
N LEU A 172 -2.28 -5.29 3.59
CA LEU A 172 -2.22 -4.07 2.80
C LEU A 172 -1.23 -3.06 3.41
N ARG A 173 -0.53 -2.32 2.54
CA ARG A 173 0.45 -1.31 2.95
C ARG A 173 0.20 0.03 2.28
N PHE A 174 0.52 1.11 2.97
CA PHE A 174 0.61 2.45 2.37
C PHE A 174 1.92 2.63 1.59
N PRO A 175 1.88 3.20 0.36
CA PRO A 175 3.08 3.59 -0.35
C PRO A 175 3.93 4.60 0.45
N GLN A 176 5.25 4.43 0.41
CA GLN A 176 6.21 5.34 1.01
C GLN A 176 6.49 6.53 0.09
N GLN A 177 7.17 7.54 0.64
CA GLN A 177 7.60 8.71 -0.12
C GLN A 177 8.54 8.36 -1.28
N SER A 178 9.30 7.26 -1.26
CA SER A 178 10.15 6.86 -2.40
C SER A 178 9.42 6.07 -3.50
N GLU A 179 8.14 5.78 -3.30
CA GLU A 179 7.34 4.93 -4.17
C GLU A 179 6.36 5.77 -4.97
N GLU A 180 6.05 5.30 -6.17
CA GLU A 180 5.05 5.91 -7.04
C GLU A 180 3.66 5.55 -6.54
N ALA A 181 2.84 6.58 -6.39
CA ALA A 181 1.45 6.46 -5.94
C ALA A 181 0.53 7.41 -6.71
N THR A 182 1.09 8.39 -7.42
CA THR A 182 0.29 9.35 -8.18
C THR A 182 -0.32 8.65 -9.38
N TRP A 183 -1.64 8.72 -9.46
CA TRP A 183 -2.41 8.30 -10.62
C TRP A 183 -2.70 9.51 -11.48
N PHE A 184 -2.38 9.45 -12.77
CA PHE A 184 -2.75 10.49 -13.73
C PHE A 184 -3.86 9.91 -14.61
N PRO A 185 -5.14 10.18 -14.30
CA PRO A 185 -6.25 9.55 -15.01
C PRO A 185 -6.17 9.80 -16.50
N GLY A 186 -6.29 8.74 -17.30
CA GLY A 186 -6.21 8.79 -18.76
C GLY A 186 -4.80 8.61 -19.33
N ARG A 187 -3.74 8.60 -18.50
CA ARG A 187 -2.36 8.34 -18.95
C ARG A 187 -2.27 7.05 -19.76
N GLU A 188 -2.87 5.97 -19.27
CA GLU A 188 -2.81 4.64 -19.87
C GLU A 188 -3.45 4.63 -21.27
N ALA A 189 -4.64 5.25 -21.40
CA ALA A 189 -5.32 5.38 -22.68
C ALA A 189 -4.51 6.21 -23.70
N LEU A 190 -3.96 7.35 -23.27
CA LEU A 190 -3.16 8.21 -24.13
C LEU A 190 -1.85 7.53 -24.57
N ALA A 191 -1.20 6.77 -23.67
CA ALA A 191 0.01 6.02 -24.00
C ALA A 191 -0.24 4.95 -25.07
N GLU A 192 -1.46 4.41 -25.16
CA GLU A 192 -1.89 3.46 -26.18
C GLU A 192 -2.39 4.14 -27.47
N GLY A 193 -2.36 5.47 -27.55
CA GLY A 193 -2.89 6.23 -28.69
C GLY A 193 -4.42 6.26 -28.76
N ARG A 194 -5.12 5.87 -27.68
CA ARG A 194 -6.58 5.98 -27.57
C ARG A 194 -6.99 7.39 -27.17
N PRO A 195 -8.24 7.81 -27.47
CA PRO A 195 -8.81 9.03 -26.93
C PRO A 195 -8.78 9.05 -25.41
N ALA A 196 -8.70 10.25 -24.82
CA ALA A 196 -8.83 10.42 -23.38
C ALA A 196 -10.17 9.83 -22.89
N PRO A 197 -10.20 9.13 -21.73
CA PRO A 197 -11.43 8.66 -21.13
C PRO A 197 -12.40 9.80 -20.86
N MET A 198 -13.71 9.52 -20.89
CA MET A 198 -14.73 10.53 -20.60
C MET A 198 -14.95 10.75 -19.11
N ASN A 199 -14.63 9.74 -18.28
CA ASN A 199 -14.88 9.76 -16.84
C ASN A 199 -13.76 9.00 -16.10
N LEU A 200 -13.72 9.17 -14.77
CA LEU A 200 -12.70 8.53 -13.93
C LEU A 200 -12.88 7.02 -13.79
N LYS A 201 -14.08 6.46 -14.01
CA LYS A 201 -14.33 5.02 -13.90
C LYS A 201 -13.62 4.26 -15.03
N ASP A 202 -13.72 4.78 -16.25
CA ASP A 202 -13.04 4.20 -17.41
C ASP A 202 -11.52 4.35 -17.28
N ALA A 203 -11.05 5.50 -16.81
CA ALA A 203 -9.64 5.71 -16.50
C ALA A 203 -9.12 4.76 -15.41
N LEU A 204 -9.94 4.45 -14.39
CA LEU A 204 -9.58 3.53 -13.31
C LEU A 204 -9.39 2.11 -13.83
N ARG A 205 -10.31 1.61 -14.66
CA ARG A 205 -10.21 0.28 -15.28
C ARG A 205 -8.92 0.11 -16.08
N ASP A 206 -8.51 1.14 -16.81
CA ASP A 206 -7.26 1.14 -17.56
C ASP A 206 -6.04 1.14 -16.63
N CYS A 207 -6.05 1.96 -15.58
CA CYS A 207 -5.00 2.02 -14.56
C CYS A 207 -4.80 0.66 -13.87
N ASP A 208 -5.88 0.02 -13.42
CA ASP A 208 -5.84 -1.24 -12.67
C ASP A 208 -5.35 -2.39 -13.53
N ARG A 209 -5.75 -2.40 -14.81
CA ARG A 209 -5.28 -3.37 -15.80
C ARG A 209 -3.79 -3.20 -16.10
N ALA A 210 -3.33 -1.96 -16.24
CA ALA A 210 -1.95 -1.65 -16.58
C ALA A 210 -0.98 -1.89 -15.41
N SER A 211 -1.46 -1.84 -14.17
CA SER A 211 -0.61 -1.82 -12.98
C SER A 211 -1.23 -2.60 -11.82
N ALA A 212 -0.91 -3.90 -11.73
CA ALA A 212 -1.42 -4.78 -10.68
C ALA A 212 -1.16 -4.27 -9.24
N TRP A 213 -0.07 -3.53 -9.01
CA TRP A 213 0.26 -2.96 -7.71
C TRP A 213 -0.76 -1.94 -7.20
N ARG A 214 -1.54 -1.31 -8.09
CA ARG A 214 -2.55 -0.29 -7.76
C ARG A 214 -3.62 -0.86 -6.82
N ASN A 215 -4.05 -2.09 -7.06
CA ASN A 215 -4.95 -2.85 -6.20
C ASN A 215 -4.21 -3.88 -5.34
N HIS A 216 -2.96 -3.60 -4.94
CA HIS A 216 -2.15 -4.49 -4.09
C HIS A 216 -2.07 -5.93 -4.63
N TYR A 217 -2.06 -6.08 -5.96
CA TYR A 217 -2.05 -7.37 -6.65
C TYR A 217 -3.27 -8.26 -6.37
N ARG A 218 -4.38 -7.71 -5.84
CA ARG A 218 -5.62 -8.46 -5.55
C ARG A 218 -6.22 -9.14 -6.78
N MET A 219 -6.16 -8.46 -7.93
CA MET A 219 -6.63 -8.99 -9.22
C MET A 219 -5.68 -10.01 -9.86
N ASN A 220 -4.45 -10.14 -9.36
CA ASN A 220 -3.43 -11.05 -9.89
C ASN A 220 -2.43 -11.43 -8.77
N THR A 221 -2.90 -12.25 -7.82
CA THR A 221 -2.14 -12.62 -6.62
C THR A 221 -0.86 -13.40 -6.95
N ASP A 222 -0.86 -14.18 -8.04
CA ASP A 222 0.30 -14.93 -8.53
C ASP A 222 1.47 -14.03 -8.95
N SER A 223 1.18 -12.76 -9.28
CA SER A 223 2.22 -11.77 -9.60
C SER A 223 2.81 -11.07 -8.38
N HIS A 224 2.31 -11.36 -7.17
CA HIS A 224 2.72 -10.63 -5.96
C HIS A 224 4.22 -10.82 -5.65
N PRO A 225 4.97 -9.73 -5.42
CA PRO A 225 6.42 -9.78 -5.20
C PRO A 225 6.87 -10.67 -4.04
N ALA A 226 6.03 -10.84 -3.01
CA ALA A 226 6.35 -11.68 -1.86
C ALA A 226 6.54 -13.17 -2.21
N LEU A 227 5.91 -13.66 -3.28
CA LEU A 227 6.10 -15.04 -3.76
C LEU A 227 7.54 -15.29 -4.24
N LYS A 228 8.30 -14.24 -4.54
CA LYS A 228 9.70 -14.31 -4.98
C LYS A 228 10.70 -14.24 -3.83
N ILE A 229 10.24 -14.02 -2.59
CA ILE A 229 11.11 -14.02 -1.43
C ILE A 229 11.49 -15.47 -1.15
N ARG A 230 12.77 -15.81 -1.37
CA ARG A 230 13.35 -17.01 -0.79
C ARG A 230 13.25 -16.85 0.73
N ARG A 231 12.34 -17.60 1.38
CA ARG A 231 12.18 -17.61 2.84
C ARG A 231 13.58 -17.75 3.44
N LEU A 232 14.06 -16.72 4.14
CA LEU A 232 15.34 -16.82 4.81
C LEU A 232 15.13 -17.69 6.04
N HIS A 233 15.29 -19.00 5.87
CA HIS A 233 15.50 -19.92 6.98
C HIS A 233 16.59 -19.29 7.87
N LEU A 234 16.29 -19.04 9.16
CA LEU A 234 17.23 -18.56 10.20
C LEU A 234 17.36 -17.04 10.42
N LYS A 235 16.52 -16.17 9.86
CA LYS A 235 16.47 -14.76 10.31
C LYS A 235 15.22 -14.50 11.12
N PHE A 236 15.43 -14.12 12.38
CA PHE A 236 14.43 -13.80 13.41
C PHE A 236 13.79 -14.98 14.16
N THR A 237 14.27 -16.21 13.99
CA THR A 237 14.09 -17.24 15.02
C THR A 237 14.98 -16.89 16.22
N PRO A 238 14.47 -16.92 17.47
CA PRO A 238 15.32 -16.84 18.64
C PRO A 238 16.45 -17.87 18.49
N SER A 239 17.68 -17.48 18.84
CA SER A 239 18.75 -18.47 18.97
C SER A 239 18.29 -19.48 20.01
N ASP A 240 18.37 -20.78 19.68
CA ASP A 240 18.19 -21.82 20.69
C ASP A 240 19.05 -21.46 21.88
N SER A 241 18.44 -21.37 23.07
CA SER A 241 19.19 -21.14 24.29
C SER A 241 20.26 -22.22 24.39
N PRO A 242 21.53 -21.89 24.74
CA PRO A 242 22.55 -22.91 24.87
C PRO A 242 22.07 -23.93 25.92
N ALA A 243 22.07 -25.21 25.52
CA ALA A 243 21.74 -26.30 26.40
C ALA A 243 22.57 -26.19 27.68
N GLN A 244 21.90 -26.07 28.83
CA GLN A 244 22.47 -26.33 30.14
C GLN A 244 22.21 -27.79 30.51
#